data_AF-A0A839ZBG7-F1
#
_entry.id   AF-A0A839ZBG7-F1
#
_cell.length_a   1.000
_cell.length_b   1.000
_cell.length_c   1.000
_cell.angle_alpha   90.00
_cell.angle_beta   90.00
_cell.angle_gamma   90.00
#
_symmetry.space_group_name_H-M   'P 1'
#
loop_
_entity.id
_entity.type
_entity.pdbx_description
1 polymer ?
#
loop_
_entity_poly.entity_id
_entity_poly.type
_entity_poly.pdbx_seq_one_letter_code
_entity_poly.pdbx_strand_id
1 'polypeptide(L)' 'MTTSVVVKANHGWPVDVTRKDPKTGEALAGPERVEPNTERTFYVHSGMDLHVHEVQEYAKAPSAG' A
#
# COMPACT_ATOMS: atom_id res chain seq x y z
N MET A 1 -4.84 -20.51 8.24
CA MET A 1 -4.14 -20.44 6.93
C MET A 1 -3.46 -19.08 6.85
N THR A 2 -2.23 -19.03 6.34
CA THR A 2 -1.50 -17.78 6.11
C THR A 2 -1.18 -17.68 4.63
N THR A 3 -1.52 -16.56 4.00
CA THR A 3 -1.24 -16.30 2.59
C THR A 3 -0.15 -15.24 2.49
N SER A 4 0.89 -15.51 1.71
CA SER A 4 1.88 -14.49 1.34
C SER A 4 1.45 -13.77 0.06
N VAL A 5 1.49 -12.44 0.08
CA VAL A 5 1.22 -11.57 -1.08
C VAL A 5 2.45 -10.73 -1.35
N VAL A 6 3.01 -10.80 -2.55
CA VAL A 6 4.13 -9.95 -2.96
C VAL A 6 3.57 -8.75 -3.71
N VAL A 7 3.79 -7.56 -3.17
CA VAL A 7 3.43 -6.30 -3.84
C VAL A 7 4.69 -5.74 -4.49
N LYS A 8 4.62 -5.51 -5.81
CA LYS A 8 5.71 -4.91 -6.60
C LYS A 8 5.25 -3.53 -7.09
N ALA A 9 5.91 -2.47 -6.63
CA ALA A 9 5.62 -1.11 -7.06
C ALA A 9 6.39 -0.81 -8.35
N ASN A 10 5.78 -1.11 -9.49
CA ASN A 10 6.40 -0.91 -10.80
C ASN A 10 6.09 0.50 -11.33
N HIS A 11 6.98 1.04 -12.17
CA HIS A 11 6.73 2.26 -12.97
C HIS A 11 6.61 3.59 -12.20
N GLY A 12 7.49 3.79 -11.20
CA GLY A 12 7.87 5.14 -10.75
C GLY A 12 7.09 5.73 -9.58
N TRP A 13 5.94 5.16 -9.22
CA TRP A 13 5.17 5.59 -8.04
C TRP A 13 5.26 4.59 -6.90
N PRO A 14 5.35 5.06 -5.65
CA PRO A 14 5.19 4.19 -4.51
C PRO A 14 3.75 3.71 -4.35
N VAL A 15 3.57 2.60 -3.65
CA VAL A 15 2.25 2.19 -3.16
C VAL A 15 2.23 2.11 -1.64
N ASP A 16 1.12 2.51 -1.03
CA ASP A 16 0.85 2.28 0.37
C ASP A 16 -0.04 1.03 0.52
N VAL A 17 0.42 0.08 1.33
CA VAL A 17 -0.31 -1.15 1.63
C VAL A 17 -0.85 -1.07 3.05
N THR A 18 -2.17 -1.10 3.18
CA THR A 18 -2.86 -1.06 4.47
C THR A 18 -3.53 -2.39 4.75
N ARG A 19 -3.34 -2.94 5.96
CA ARG A 19 -4.10 -4.09 6.46
C ARG A 19 -5.44 -3.59 6.98
N LYS A 20 -6.54 -4.19 6.53
CA LYS A 20 -7.89 -3.80 6.92
C LYS A 20 -8.69 -4.94 7.53
N ASP A 21 -9.57 -4.62 8.46
CA ASP A 21 -10.65 -5.52 8.86
C ASP A 21 -11.64 -5.62 7.69
N PRO A 22 -11.90 -6.81 7.14
CA PRO A 22 -12.78 -6.97 5.97
C PRO A 22 -14.25 -6.65 6.27
N LYS A 23 -14.67 -6.61 7.54
CA LYS A 23 -16.05 -6.33 7.95
C LYS A 23 -16.31 -4.84 8.13
N THR A 24 -15.36 -4.12 8.73
CA THR A 24 -15.51 -2.68 9.04
C THR A 24 -14.79 -1.78 8.05
N GLY A 25 -13.79 -2.30 7.33
CA GLY A 25 -12.92 -1.52 6.45
C GLY A 25 -11.87 -0.68 7.19
N GLU A 26 -11.83 -0.75 8.52
CA GLU A 26 -10.89 0.01 9.35
C GLU A 26 -9.46 -0.51 9.21
N ALA A 27 -8.50 0.40 9.32
CA ALA A 27 -7.09 0.05 9.28
C ALA A 27 -6.68 -0.66 10.58
N LEU A 28 -6.14 -1.86 10.45
CA LEU A 28 -5.61 -2.64 11.57
C LEU A 28 -4.23 -2.15 12.03
N ALA A 29 -3.52 -1.45 11.14
CA ALA A 29 -2.22 -0.83 11.37
C ALA A 29 -2.03 0.34 10.39
N GLY A 30 -1.01 1.17 10.65
CA GLY A 30 -0.60 2.21 9.70
C GLY A 30 -0.20 1.64 8.34
N PRO A 31 -0.30 2.45 7.26
CA PRO A 31 0.12 2.03 5.93
C PRO A 31 1.62 1.73 5.90
N GLU A 32 1.98 0.70 5.16
CA GLU A 32 3.36 0.40 4.83
C GLU A 32 3.66 0.76 3.38
N ARG A 33 4.70 1.57 3.22
CA ARG A 33 5.19 2.04 1.93
C ARG A 33 6.01 0.97 1.21
N VAL A 34 5.69 0.74 -0.05
CA VAL A 34 6.55 0.04 -1.02
C VAL A 34 7.07 1.09 -1.99
N GLU A 35 8.37 1.34 -1.96
CA GLU A 35 9.02 2.38 -2.76
C GLU A 35 9.05 2.02 -4.26
N PRO A 36 9.15 3.00 -5.17
CA PRO A 36 9.22 2.74 -6.60
C PRO A 36 10.32 1.75 -6.97
N ASN A 37 10.00 0.83 -7.86
CA ASN A 37 10.89 -0.23 -8.36
C ASN A 37 11.38 -1.20 -7.28
N THR A 38 10.63 -1.31 -6.18
CA THR A 38 10.89 -2.29 -5.12
C THR A 38 9.71 -3.26 -4.96
N GLU A 39 9.96 -4.37 -4.27
CA GLU A 39 8.92 -5.31 -3.86
C GLU A 39 8.99 -5.60 -2.37
N ARG A 40 7.83 -5.90 -1.79
CA ARG A 40 7.71 -6.32 -0.39
C ARG A 40 6.68 -7.44 -0.26
N THR A 41 6.99 -8.40 0.60
CA THR A 41 6.07 -9.49 0.97
C THR A 41 5.23 -9.06 2.16
N PHE A 42 3.93 -9.23 2.03
CA PHE A 42 2.94 -9.08 3.08
C PHE A 42 2.33 -10.44 3.41
N TYR A 43 1.88 -10.61 4.64
CA TYR A 43 1.21 -11.82 5.08
C TYR A 43 -0.22 -11.48 5.49
N VAL A 44 -1.16 -12.26 4.96
CA VAL A 44 -2.58 -12.19 5.25
C VAL A 44 -2.95 -13.36 6.16
N HIS A 45 -3.66 -13.05 7.24
CA HIS A 45 -4.15 -14.02 8.21
C HIS A 45 -5.69 -13.99 8.25
N SER A 46 -6.30 -14.87 9.04
CA SER A 46 -7.76 -14.93 9.16
C SER A 46 -8.35 -13.59 9.60
N GLY A 47 -9.28 -13.06 8.80
CA GLY A 47 -9.97 -11.80 9.08
C GLY A 47 -9.21 -10.54 8.68
N MET A 48 -8.40 -10.59 7.62
CA MET A 48 -7.61 -9.46 7.14
C MET A 48 -7.69 -9.34 5.62
N ASP A 49 -7.86 -8.12 5.13
CA ASP A 49 -7.67 -7.75 3.73
C ASP A 49 -6.42 -6.87 3.57
N LEU A 50 -5.84 -6.87 2.37
CA LEU A 50 -4.84 -5.88 1.96
C LEU A 50 -5.49 -4.88 1.00
N HIS A 51 -5.34 -3.60 1.32
CA HIS A 51 -5.68 -2.50 0.43
C HIS A 51 -4.39 -1.86 -0.08
N VAL A 52 -4.17 -1.92 -1.39
CA VAL A 52 -3.00 -1.32 -2.07
C VAL A 52 -3.44 -0.04 -2.75
N HIS A 53 -2.81 1.08 -2.41
CA HIS A 53 -3.10 2.40 -2.95
C HIS A 53 -1.85 2.98 -3.61
N GLU A 54 -1.90 3.27 -4.91
CA GLU A 54 -0.83 3.99 -5.61
C GLU A 54 -0.81 5.45 -5.15
N VAL A 55 0.37 5.92 -4.69
CA VAL A 55 0.55 7.28 -4.20
C VAL A 55 1.10 8.13 -5.34
N GLN A 56 0.20 8.72 -6.11
CA GLN A 56 0.57 9.73 -7.10
C GLN A 56 0.79 11.06 -6.37
N GLU A 57 2.03 11.53 -6.29
CA GLU A 57 2.25 12.96 -6.02
C GLU A 57 1.74 13.72 -7.23
N TYR A 58 0.58 14.37 -7.10
CA TYR A 58 0.25 15.43 -8.04
C TYR A 58 1.38 16.45 -7.89
N ALA A 59 2.26 16.53 -8.90
CA ALA A 59 3.35 17.48 -8.94
C ALA A 59 2.77 18.83 -8.53
N LYS A 60 3.12 19.31 -7.33
CA LYS A 60 2.68 20.60 -6.84
C LYS A 60 3.17 21.59 -7.88
N ALA A 61 2.25 22.21 -8.64
CA ALA A 61 2.60 23.18 -9.65
C ALA A 61 3.64 24.14 -9.06
N PRO A 62 4.73 24.48 -9.78
CA PRO A 62 5.76 25.35 -9.24
C PRO A 62 5.07 26.61 -8.70
N SER A 63 5.27 26.90 -7.41
CA SER A 63 4.78 28.12 -6.82
C SER A 63 5.37 29.27 -7.61
N ALA A 64 4.51 30.01 -8.33
CA ALA A 64 4.91 31.27 -8.92
C ALA A 64 5.36 32.20 -7.80
N GLY A 65 6.65 32.48 -7.76
CA GLY A 65 7.31 33.43 -6.86
C GLY A 65 8.53 33.98 -7.55
#